data_AF-A0A817EV72-F1
#
_entry.id   AF-A0A817EV72-F1
#
_cell.length_a   1.000
_cell.length_b   1.000
_cell.length_c   1.000
_cell.angle_alpha   90.00
_cell.angle_beta   90.00
_cell.angle_gamma   90.00
#
_symmetry.space_group_name_H-M   'P 1'
#
loop_
_entity.id
_entity.type
_entity.pdbx_description
1 polymer ?
#
loop_
_entity_poly.entity_id
_entity_poly.type
_entity_poly.pdbx_seq_one_letter_code
_entity_poly.pdbx_strand_id
1 'polypeptide(L)'
;MASANDHNNQQRGGKKSSLGAPFAIQIPSSLQDPKDNVVSCEQFECLKNDDNARDVALNHIHNHEHFATVWNSTKTRPNTRRLMRKVVQMQTINATYNRFFRLPDGTKIDLNENKLTYAAENTQQYGNDYEYDTVFQQKTYEQCSQVFVVNGDCLDVAMCFKMIYPNSNSVVLNMASSRHPGGGWKNGAGAQEENLHRRTNMFQCLEDPYHELEGQRDWLYYVPEFGGIYCPNVSIFRGSESNGYPFFPDGL
;
A
#
# COMPACT_ATOMS: atom_id res chain seq x y z
N MET A 1 -35.74 -54.51 -17.11
CA MET A 1 -34.42 -55.10 -16.78
C MET A 1 -33.40 -54.48 -17.71
N ALA A 2 -32.53 -53.68 -17.12
CA ALA A 2 -31.38 -53.05 -17.76
C ALA A 2 -30.22 -54.05 -17.81
N SER A 3 -29.39 -53.96 -18.85
CA SER A 3 -28.00 -54.44 -18.90
C SER A 3 -27.30 -53.58 -19.97
N ALA A 4 -26.70 -52.46 -19.59
CA ALA A 4 -25.32 -52.35 -19.07
C ALA A 4 -24.29 -52.70 -20.16
N ASN A 5 -23.78 -51.65 -20.80
CA ASN A 5 -22.54 -51.68 -21.57
C ASN A 5 -21.53 -50.80 -20.83
N ASP A 6 -20.41 -51.42 -20.47
CA ASP A 6 -19.25 -50.83 -19.81
C ASP A 6 -18.57 -49.78 -20.68
N HIS A 7 -18.37 -48.57 -20.16
CA HIS A 7 -17.33 -47.65 -20.64
C HIS A 7 -16.65 -46.92 -19.47
N ASN A 8 -15.43 -47.37 -19.19
CA ASN A 8 -14.24 -46.63 -18.75
C ASN A 8 -14.47 -45.22 -18.20
N ASN A 9 -14.47 -45.10 -16.86
CA ASN A 9 -14.33 -43.82 -16.18
C ASN A 9 -12.85 -43.54 -15.90
N GLN A 10 -12.15 -42.93 -16.87
CA GLN A 10 -10.86 -42.30 -16.63
C GLN A 10 -11.06 -41.03 -15.80
N GLN A 11 -10.67 -41.09 -14.54
CA GLN A 11 -10.50 -39.92 -13.68
C GLN A 11 -9.47 -38.96 -14.30
N ARG A 12 -9.93 -37.92 -14.98
CA ARG A 12 -9.12 -36.73 -15.25
C ARG A 12 -9.21 -35.82 -14.03
N GLY A 13 -8.24 -35.96 -13.13
CA GLY A 13 -7.96 -34.98 -12.10
C GLY A 13 -7.66 -33.63 -12.76
N GLY A 14 -8.62 -32.71 -12.70
CA GLY A 14 -8.41 -31.33 -13.07
C GLY A 14 -7.43 -30.69 -12.11
N LYS A 15 -6.17 -30.55 -12.53
CA LYS A 15 -5.24 -29.59 -11.91
C LYS A 15 -5.87 -28.21 -12.08
N LYS A 16 -6.44 -27.66 -11.00
CA LYS A 16 -6.70 -26.22 -10.90
C LYS A 16 -5.33 -25.54 -10.91
N SER A 17 -4.89 -25.09 -12.08
CA SER A 17 -3.80 -24.14 -12.19
C SER A 17 -4.28 -22.85 -11.54
N SER A 18 -3.74 -22.50 -10.38
CA SER A 18 -3.81 -21.13 -9.87
C SER A 18 -3.08 -20.26 -10.88
N LEU A 19 -3.80 -19.62 -11.81
CA LEU A 19 -3.27 -18.46 -12.52
C LEU A 19 -3.10 -17.38 -11.45
N GLY A 20 -1.93 -17.33 -10.83
CA GLY A 20 -1.55 -16.20 -10.01
C GLY A 20 -1.63 -14.97 -10.89
N ALA A 21 -2.42 -13.98 -10.47
CA ALA A 21 -2.49 -12.70 -11.15
C ALA A 21 -1.05 -12.18 -11.30
N PRO A 22 -0.60 -11.79 -12.51
CA PRO A 22 0.79 -11.40 -12.78
C PRO A 22 1.25 -10.17 -11.97
N PHE A 23 0.34 -9.56 -11.22
CA PHE A 23 0.54 -8.37 -10.41
C PHE A 23 0.33 -8.61 -8.92
N ALA A 24 0.12 -9.84 -8.45
CA ALA A 24 -0.06 -10.11 -7.02
C ALA A 24 1.18 -9.66 -6.21
N ILE A 25 0.97 -9.08 -5.03
CA ILE A 25 2.06 -8.87 -4.08
C ILE A 25 2.61 -10.23 -3.69
N GLN A 26 3.88 -10.47 -3.98
CA GLN A 26 4.56 -11.63 -3.45
C GLN A 26 4.86 -11.38 -1.97
N ILE A 27 4.06 -12.01 -1.11
CA ILE A 27 4.28 -11.99 0.32
C ILE A 27 5.42 -12.97 0.63
N PRO A 28 6.54 -12.49 1.19
CA PRO A 28 7.61 -13.36 1.65
C PRO A 28 7.08 -14.42 2.63
N SER A 29 7.37 -15.71 2.41
CA SER A 29 7.14 -16.74 3.45
C SER A 29 7.96 -16.51 4.73
N SER A 30 8.95 -15.62 4.65
CA SER A 30 9.85 -15.21 5.72
C SER A 30 9.42 -13.91 6.41
N LEU A 31 8.19 -13.42 6.22
CA LEU A 31 7.68 -12.32 7.03
C LEU A 31 7.66 -12.77 8.50
N GLN A 32 8.39 -12.05 9.34
CA GLN A 32 8.55 -12.31 10.77
C GLN A 32 8.70 -10.96 11.49
N ASP A 33 8.54 -10.98 12.81
CA ASP A 33 8.98 -9.88 13.66
C ASP A 33 10.46 -9.59 13.38
N PRO A 34 10.85 -8.38 12.96
CA PRO A 34 12.26 -8.06 12.76
C PRO A 34 13.04 -8.35 14.03
N LYS A 35 14.23 -8.96 13.90
CA LYS A 35 15.12 -9.15 15.05
C LYS A 35 15.49 -7.77 15.60
N ASP A 36 15.65 -7.66 16.92
CA ASP A 36 15.83 -6.39 17.68
C ASP A 36 17.06 -5.53 17.29
N ASN A 37 17.75 -5.85 16.20
CA ASN A 37 18.87 -5.08 15.68
C ASN A 37 18.35 -3.95 14.78
N VAL A 38 18.63 -2.72 15.18
CA VAL A 38 18.40 -1.51 14.37
C VAL A 38 19.26 -1.57 13.10
N VAL A 39 18.73 -1.12 11.96
CA VAL A 39 19.51 -1.02 10.70
C VAL A 39 20.71 -0.09 10.89
N SER A 40 21.93 -0.53 10.58
CA SER A 40 23.12 0.34 10.57
C SER A 40 23.26 1.11 9.25
N CYS A 41 23.94 2.27 9.27
CA CYS A 41 24.19 3.05 8.05
C CYS A 41 24.92 2.24 6.97
N GLU A 42 25.88 1.39 7.39
CA GLU A 42 26.65 0.53 6.49
C GLU A 42 25.77 -0.44 5.69
N GLN A 43 24.66 -0.92 6.27
CA GLN A 43 23.76 -1.85 5.61
C GLN A 43 23.01 -1.21 4.44
N PHE A 44 22.56 0.05 4.58
CA PHE A 44 21.94 0.78 3.48
C PHE A 44 22.96 1.20 2.42
N GLU A 45 24.16 1.61 2.83
CA GLU A 45 25.23 2.03 1.92
C GLU A 45 25.76 0.88 1.05
N CYS A 46 25.70 -0.34 1.56
CA CYS A 46 26.14 -1.56 0.89
C CYS A 46 25.07 -2.26 0.04
N LEU A 47 23.87 -1.69 -0.10
CA LEU A 47 22.82 -2.25 -0.95
C LEU A 47 23.26 -2.31 -2.42
N LYS A 48 23.38 -3.53 -2.95
CA LYS A 48 23.81 -3.81 -4.34
C LYS A 48 22.72 -4.45 -5.19
N ASN A 49 21.78 -5.18 -4.58
CA ASN A 49 20.70 -5.89 -5.28
C ASN A 49 19.45 -6.03 -4.40
N ASP A 50 18.40 -6.63 -4.97
CA ASP A 50 17.12 -6.84 -4.31
C ASP A 50 17.22 -7.78 -3.10
N ASP A 51 18.10 -8.77 -3.14
CA ASP A 51 18.30 -9.71 -2.02
C ASP A 51 18.85 -8.98 -0.78
N ASN A 52 19.80 -8.05 -0.97
CA ASN A 52 20.29 -7.22 0.13
C ASN A 52 19.18 -6.32 0.70
N ALA A 53 18.34 -5.74 -0.15
CA ALA A 53 17.22 -4.91 0.31
C ALA A 53 16.20 -5.74 1.11
N ARG A 54 15.90 -6.94 0.62
CA ARG A 54 15.03 -7.89 1.31
C ARG A 54 15.59 -8.31 2.67
N ASP A 55 16.87 -8.64 2.73
CA ASP A 55 17.54 -9.05 3.96
C ASP A 55 17.47 -7.93 5.01
N VAL A 56 17.76 -6.69 4.61
CA VAL A 56 17.63 -5.51 5.48
C VAL A 56 16.19 -5.36 5.97
N ALA A 57 15.20 -5.44 5.07
CA ALA A 57 13.80 -5.24 5.41
C ALA A 57 13.25 -6.26 6.42
N LEU A 58 13.69 -7.51 6.33
CA LEU A 58 13.16 -8.60 7.15
C LEU A 58 13.89 -8.77 8.48
N ASN A 59 15.19 -8.45 8.53
CA ASN A 59 16.02 -8.75 9.70
C ASN A 59 16.22 -7.55 10.64
N HIS A 60 15.74 -6.35 10.29
CA HIS A 60 16.06 -5.14 11.03
C HIS A 60 14.87 -4.21 11.25
N ILE A 61 14.90 -3.53 12.39
CA ILE A 61 13.94 -2.48 12.76
C ILE A 61 14.17 -1.24 11.90
N HIS A 62 13.08 -0.69 11.33
CA HIS A 62 13.15 0.53 10.53
C HIS A 62 13.62 1.73 11.37
N ASN A 63 14.76 2.31 10.97
CA ASN A 63 15.28 3.55 11.55
C ASN A 63 15.22 4.67 10.53
N HIS A 64 14.32 5.62 10.77
CA HIS A 64 14.05 6.72 9.85
C HIS A 64 15.15 7.78 9.83
N GLU A 65 15.83 8.03 10.95
CA GLU A 65 16.95 8.98 11.03
C GLU A 65 18.14 8.47 10.21
N HIS A 66 18.45 7.18 10.34
CA HIS A 66 19.48 6.51 9.54
C HIS A 66 19.08 6.49 8.06
N PHE A 67 17.82 6.15 7.77
CA PHE A 67 17.31 6.21 6.41
C PHE A 67 17.49 7.60 5.81
N ALA A 68 17.08 8.67 6.51
CA ALA A 68 17.19 10.04 6.03
C ALA A 68 18.66 10.46 5.79
N THR A 69 19.57 10.01 6.65
CA THR A 69 21.01 10.24 6.50
C THR A 69 21.54 9.62 5.20
N VAL A 70 21.29 8.33 4.98
CA VAL A 70 21.74 7.63 3.76
C VAL A 70 20.98 8.14 2.53
N TRP A 71 19.70 8.47 2.67
CA TRP A 71 18.90 9.03 1.59
C TRP A 71 19.52 10.30 1.01
N ASN A 72 19.98 11.20 1.88
CA ASN A 72 20.65 12.43 1.46
C ASN A 72 21.97 12.17 0.72
N SER A 73 22.73 11.15 1.13
CA SER A 73 23.97 10.75 0.44
C SER A 73 23.71 10.07 -0.92
N THR A 74 22.52 9.49 -1.11
CA THR A 74 22.14 8.77 -2.34
C THR A 74 21.61 9.65 -3.46
N LYS A 75 21.63 10.99 -3.34
CA LYS A 75 21.24 11.91 -4.44
C LYS A 75 22.01 11.63 -5.74
N THR A 76 23.22 11.09 -5.64
CA THR A 76 24.08 10.67 -6.77
C THR A 76 24.01 9.17 -7.08
N ARG A 77 23.22 8.37 -6.34
CA ARG A 77 23.12 6.90 -6.42
C ARG A 77 21.66 6.44 -6.62
N PRO A 78 21.09 6.57 -7.84
CA PRO A 78 19.68 6.27 -8.10
C PRO A 78 19.30 4.81 -7.83
N ASN A 79 20.21 3.86 -8.07
CA ASN A 79 19.96 2.44 -7.79
C ASN A 79 19.81 2.18 -6.28
N THR A 80 20.63 2.81 -5.44
CA THR A 80 20.52 2.67 -3.98
C THR A 80 19.21 3.26 -3.48
N ARG A 81 18.76 4.42 -4.00
CA ARG A 81 17.42 4.98 -3.68
C ARG A 81 16.29 4.02 -4.01
N ARG A 82 16.36 3.37 -5.18
CA ARG A 82 15.38 2.37 -5.60
C ARG A 82 15.35 1.18 -4.63
N LEU A 83 16.51 0.66 -4.23
CA LEU A 83 16.61 -0.44 -3.26
C LEU A 83 16.10 -0.03 -1.86
N MET A 84 16.43 1.18 -1.39
CA MET A 84 15.91 1.71 -0.12
C MET A 84 14.38 1.81 -0.12
N ARG A 85 13.77 2.24 -1.23
CA ARG A 85 12.30 2.23 -1.37
C ARG A 85 11.70 0.82 -1.32
N LYS A 86 12.41 -0.19 -1.85
CA LYS A 86 12.01 -1.60 -1.70
C LYS A 86 12.10 -2.07 -0.25
N VAL A 87 13.10 -1.63 0.51
CA VAL A 87 13.18 -1.90 1.96
C VAL A 87 11.91 -1.40 2.66
N VAL A 88 11.55 -0.13 2.44
CA VAL A 88 10.35 0.49 3.03
C VAL A 88 9.08 -0.25 2.60
N GLN A 89 8.95 -0.57 1.30
CA GLN A 89 7.82 -1.34 0.76
C GLN A 89 7.66 -2.68 1.48
N MET A 90 8.74 -3.46 1.61
CA MET A 90 8.69 -4.75 2.29
C MET A 90 8.37 -4.62 3.78
N GLN A 91 8.92 -3.62 4.47
CA GLN A 91 8.59 -3.37 5.87
C GLN A 91 7.14 -2.91 6.06
N THR A 92 6.56 -2.15 5.12
CA THR A 92 5.14 -1.78 5.12
C THR A 92 4.25 -3.02 4.99
N ILE A 93 4.60 -3.93 4.07
CA ILE A 93 3.89 -5.22 3.93
C ILE A 93 4.06 -6.08 5.18
N ASN A 94 5.26 -6.13 5.77
CA ASN A 94 5.51 -6.88 7.00
C ASN A 94 4.67 -6.35 8.17
N ALA A 95 4.61 -5.02 8.31
CA ALA A 95 3.87 -4.38 9.40
C ALA A 95 2.37 -4.66 9.35
N THR A 96 1.78 -4.52 8.17
CA THR A 96 0.34 -4.75 7.92
C THR A 96 -0.02 -6.24 7.99
N TYR A 97 0.82 -7.12 7.45
CA TYR A 97 0.64 -8.57 7.55
C TYR A 97 0.69 -9.07 8.99
N ASN A 98 1.69 -8.64 9.76
CA ASN A 98 1.84 -9.02 11.17
C ASN A 98 0.91 -8.21 12.10
N ARG A 99 0.31 -7.13 11.60
CA ARG A 99 -0.54 -6.18 12.34
C ARG A 99 0.19 -5.48 13.49
N PHE A 100 1.48 -5.24 13.35
CA PHE A 100 2.27 -4.41 14.26
C PHE A 100 3.57 -3.97 13.58
N PHE A 101 4.23 -2.96 14.13
CA PHE A 101 5.63 -2.63 13.79
C PHE A 101 6.42 -2.29 15.05
N ARG A 102 7.74 -2.12 14.91
CA ARG A 102 8.62 -1.64 15.97
C ARG A 102 9.18 -0.26 15.63
N LEU A 103 9.20 0.61 16.64
CA LEU A 103 9.89 1.89 16.60
C LEU A 103 11.41 1.67 16.76
N PRO A 104 12.27 2.66 16.44
CA PRO A 104 13.73 2.51 16.50
C PRO A 104 14.28 2.12 17.89
N ASP A 105 13.54 2.42 18.96
CA ASP A 105 13.88 2.05 20.34
C ASP A 105 13.45 0.61 20.71
N GLY A 106 12.86 -0.12 19.77
CA GLY A 106 12.33 -1.47 19.97
C GLY A 106 10.87 -1.53 20.42
N THR A 107 10.26 -0.39 20.74
CA THR A 107 8.86 -0.31 21.20
C THR A 107 7.93 -0.88 20.13
N LYS A 108 7.14 -1.88 20.51
CA LYS A 108 6.15 -2.51 19.63
C LYS A 108 4.86 -1.70 19.62
N ILE A 109 4.38 -1.36 18.44
CA ILE A 109 3.10 -0.68 18.21
C ILE A 109 2.19 -1.62 17.43
N ASP A 110 1.07 -2.01 18.04
CA ASP A 110 0.05 -2.83 17.37
C ASP A 110 -0.80 -1.99 16.42
N LEU A 111 -1.11 -2.54 15.25
CA LEU A 111 -2.01 -1.96 14.27
C LEU A 111 -3.42 -2.51 14.50
N ASN A 112 -4.40 -1.63 14.58
CA ASN A 112 -5.78 -2.04 14.75
C ASN A 112 -6.28 -2.78 13.49
N GLU A 113 -6.58 -4.08 13.65
CA GLU A 113 -7.07 -4.93 12.56
C GLU A 113 -8.31 -4.36 11.88
N ASN A 114 -9.32 -3.96 12.65
CA ASN A 114 -10.56 -3.43 12.10
C ASN A 114 -10.30 -2.17 11.25
N LYS A 115 -9.38 -1.29 11.65
CA LYS A 115 -9.01 -0.12 10.84
C LYS A 115 -8.26 -0.51 9.56
N LEU A 116 -7.43 -1.55 9.60
CA LEU A 116 -6.71 -2.07 8.43
C LEU A 116 -7.66 -2.71 7.41
N THR A 117 -8.62 -3.53 7.86
CA THR A 117 -9.52 -4.27 6.97
C THR A 117 -10.68 -3.42 6.48
N TYR A 118 -11.19 -2.49 7.30
CA TYR A 118 -12.35 -1.66 6.96
C TYR A 118 -12.21 -0.99 5.59
N ALA A 119 -11.06 -0.38 5.31
CA ALA A 119 -10.82 0.30 4.03
C ALA A 119 -10.91 -0.68 2.85
N ALA A 120 -10.33 -1.88 2.99
CA ALA A 120 -10.27 -2.88 1.94
C ALA A 120 -11.66 -3.52 1.67
N GLU A 121 -12.41 -3.81 2.73
CA GLU A 121 -13.78 -4.34 2.68
C GLU A 121 -14.78 -3.36 2.06
N ASN A 122 -14.59 -2.05 2.28
CA ASN A 122 -15.50 -1.01 1.82
C ASN A 122 -15.01 -0.28 0.55
N THR A 123 -13.94 -0.77 -0.08
CA THR A 123 -13.45 -0.21 -1.34
C THR A 123 -14.42 -0.51 -2.48
N GLN A 124 -14.77 0.52 -3.25
CA GLN A 124 -15.70 0.42 -4.38
C GLN A 124 -15.03 0.84 -5.69
N GLN A 125 -15.24 0.06 -6.75
CA GLN A 125 -14.86 0.41 -8.11
C GLN A 125 -16.10 0.96 -8.84
N TYR A 126 -15.95 2.15 -9.39
CA TYR A 126 -16.92 2.78 -10.28
C TYR A 126 -16.44 2.58 -11.72
N GLY A 127 -17.16 1.73 -12.45
CA GLY A 127 -16.77 1.29 -13.79
C GLY A 127 -16.94 2.34 -14.90
N ASN A 128 -17.77 3.35 -14.64
CA ASN A 128 -18.09 4.46 -15.55
C ASN A 128 -18.65 5.64 -14.73
N ASP A 129 -18.93 6.75 -15.41
CA ASP A 129 -19.51 7.96 -14.85
C ASP A 129 -21.02 8.08 -15.09
N TYR A 130 -21.66 7.10 -15.76
CA TYR A 130 -23.08 7.14 -16.11
C TYR A 130 -24.01 7.17 -14.89
N GLU A 131 -23.60 6.62 -13.75
CA GLU A 131 -24.36 6.69 -12.49
C GLU A 131 -24.27 8.07 -11.82
N TYR A 132 -23.27 8.88 -12.19
CA TYR A 132 -23.13 10.26 -11.77
C TYR A 132 -23.70 11.16 -12.85
N ASP A 133 -25.03 11.10 -13.00
CA ASP A 133 -25.75 12.08 -13.79
C ASP A 133 -25.34 13.46 -13.26
N THR A 134 -24.60 14.21 -14.06
CA THR A 134 -24.08 15.55 -13.73
C THR A 134 -25.21 16.57 -13.78
N VAL A 135 -26.36 16.21 -13.20
CA VAL A 135 -27.27 17.19 -12.64
C VAL A 135 -26.49 17.84 -11.51
N PHE A 136 -25.74 18.89 -11.86
CA PHE A 136 -25.29 19.89 -10.92
C PHE A 136 -26.55 20.39 -10.24
N GLN A 137 -26.97 19.70 -9.17
CA GLN A 137 -27.93 20.26 -8.26
C GLN A 137 -27.26 21.53 -7.79
N GLN A 138 -27.83 22.65 -8.21
CA GLN A 138 -27.34 23.98 -7.91
C GLN A 138 -27.62 24.21 -6.42
N LYS A 139 -26.83 23.53 -5.59
CA LYS A 139 -26.85 23.69 -4.14
C LYS A 139 -26.29 25.07 -3.88
N THR A 140 -27.14 25.93 -3.31
CA THR A 140 -26.71 27.22 -2.82
C THR A 140 -25.94 26.97 -1.55
N TYR A 141 -24.61 27.06 -1.61
CA TYR A 141 -23.78 27.01 -0.43
C TYR A 141 -23.61 28.44 0.10
N GLU A 142 -23.81 28.63 1.40
CA GLU A 142 -23.59 29.93 2.06
C GLU A 142 -22.11 30.35 2.04
N GLN A 143 -21.22 29.39 1.82
CA GLN A 143 -19.77 29.58 1.83
C GLN A 143 -19.19 29.29 0.45
N CYS A 144 -18.27 30.16 0.00
CA CYS A 144 -17.49 29.90 -1.20
C CYS A 144 -16.39 28.86 -0.94
N SER A 145 -16.16 27.99 -1.91
CA SER A 145 -15.00 27.10 -1.93
C SER A 145 -13.70 27.92 -1.86
N GLN A 146 -12.85 27.60 -0.89
CA GLN A 146 -11.53 28.18 -0.77
C GLN A 146 -10.51 27.31 -1.49
N VAL A 147 -9.63 27.92 -2.28
CA VAL A 147 -8.61 27.22 -3.06
C VAL A 147 -7.24 27.71 -2.63
N PHE A 148 -6.38 26.76 -2.27
CA PHE A 148 -5.00 27.02 -1.85
C PHE A 148 -4.05 26.21 -2.72
N VAL A 149 -2.91 26.81 -3.08
CA VAL A 149 -1.80 26.11 -3.72
C VAL A 149 -0.68 25.99 -2.70
N VAL A 150 -0.33 24.75 -2.35
CA VAL A 150 0.67 24.46 -1.33
C VAL A 150 1.77 23.60 -1.96
N ASN A 151 3.02 24.02 -1.81
CA ASN A 151 4.17 23.19 -2.16
C ASN A 151 4.43 22.19 -1.02
N GLY A 152 3.75 21.05 -1.05
CA GLY A 152 3.85 20.02 -0.01
C GLY A 152 3.44 18.65 -0.51
N ASP A 153 3.83 17.62 0.25
CA ASP A 153 3.39 16.25 0.02
C ASP A 153 1.89 16.11 0.33
N CYS A 154 1.16 15.38 -0.52
CA CYS A 154 -0.30 15.30 -0.43
C CYS A 154 -0.81 14.67 0.87
N LEU A 155 -0.09 13.70 1.46
CA LEU A 155 -0.48 13.10 2.74
C LEU A 155 -0.13 14.01 3.90
N ASP A 156 1.02 14.70 3.85
CA ASP A 156 1.40 15.66 4.88
C ASP A 156 0.39 16.81 4.94
N VAL A 157 -0.03 17.34 3.78
CA VAL A 157 -1.08 18.37 3.70
C VAL A 157 -2.43 17.82 4.19
N ALA A 158 -2.81 16.61 3.81
CA ALA A 158 -4.07 16.00 4.26
C ALA A 158 -4.11 15.78 5.78
N MET A 159 -3.00 15.35 6.39
CA MET A 159 -2.86 15.22 7.84
C MET A 159 -2.97 16.57 8.53
N CYS A 160 -2.22 17.58 8.08
CA CYS A 160 -2.32 18.94 8.64
C CYS A 160 -3.75 19.47 8.54
N PHE A 161 -4.42 19.25 7.41
CA PHE A 161 -5.81 19.66 7.23
C PHE A 161 -6.75 18.94 8.21
N LYS A 162 -6.59 17.63 8.40
CA LYS A 162 -7.38 16.84 9.35
C LYS A 162 -7.12 17.25 10.80
N MET A 163 -5.90 17.66 11.16
CA MET A 163 -5.59 18.20 12.49
C MET A 163 -6.28 19.54 12.76
N ILE A 164 -6.34 20.43 11.76
CA ILE A 164 -7.00 21.74 11.88
C ILE A 164 -8.52 21.57 11.84
N TYR A 165 -9.03 20.62 11.05
CA TYR A 165 -10.45 20.33 10.87
C TYR A 165 -10.77 18.85 11.20
N PRO A 166 -10.81 18.44 12.48
CA PRO A 166 -10.97 17.03 12.87
C PRO A 166 -12.19 16.32 12.30
N ASN A 167 -13.27 17.06 12.04
CA ASN A 167 -14.53 16.54 11.52
C ASN A 167 -14.62 16.57 9.98
N SER A 168 -13.55 16.94 9.26
CA SER A 168 -13.56 16.95 7.80
C SER A 168 -13.52 15.55 7.20
N ASN A 169 -14.25 15.34 6.10
CA ASN A 169 -14.14 14.17 5.24
C ASN A 169 -13.14 14.49 4.12
N SER A 170 -11.85 14.50 4.45
CA SER A 170 -10.79 14.83 3.50
C SER A 170 -10.59 13.69 2.48
N VAL A 171 -10.47 14.03 1.21
CA VAL A 171 -10.17 13.09 0.12
C VAL A 171 -8.83 13.48 -0.51
N VAL A 172 -8.00 12.47 -0.80
CA VAL A 172 -6.72 12.65 -1.49
C VAL A 172 -6.81 11.97 -2.85
N LEU A 173 -6.49 12.69 -3.92
CA LEU A 173 -6.41 12.13 -5.26
C LEU A 173 -5.13 11.30 -5.42
N ASN A 174 -5.26 10.01 -5.69
CA ASN A 174 -4.15 9.17 -6.16
C ASN A 174 -4.01 9.34 -7.69
N MET A 175 -2.82 9.70 -8.18
CA MET A 175 -2.50 9.76 -9.61
C MET A 175 -2.22 8.35 -10.15
N ALA A 176 -3.26 7.52 -10.12
CA ALA A 176 -3.14 6.07 -10.20
C ALA A 176 -2.75 5.56 -11.60
N SER A 177 -1.90 4.53 -11.61
CA SER A 177 -1.68 3.68 -12.78
C SER A 177 -2.95 2.88 -13.08
N SER A 178 -3.41 2.92 -14.33
CA SER A 178 -4.67 2.29 -14.73
C SER A 178 -4.67 0.76 -14.69
N ARG A 179 -3.49 0.12 -14.75
CA ARG A 179 -3.34 -1.34 -14.85
C ARG A 179 -2.54 -1.98 -13.72
N HIS A 180 -1.71 -1.21 -13.04
CA HIS A 180 -0.85 -1.72 -11.98
C HIS A 180 -1.21 -0.99 -10.69
N PRO A 181 -1.79 -1.67 -9.69
CA PRO A 181 -2.08 -1.06 -8.41
C PRO A 181 -0.78 -0.60 -7.77
N GLY A 182 -0.70 0.70 -7.48
CA GLY A 182 0.51 1.30 -6.95
C GLY A 182 1.64 1.49 -7.94
N GLY A 183 1.36 1.40 -9.24
CA GLY A 183 2.35 1.64 -10.29
C GLY A 183 3.61 0.80 -10.08
N GLY A 184 4.76 1.47 -9.90
CA GLY A 184 6.05 0.83 -9.70
C GLY A 184 6.48 0.66 -8.24
N TRP A 185 5.57 0.69 -7.26
CA TRP A 185 5.95 0.79 -5.83
C TRP A 185 6.78 -0.41 -5.34
N LYS A 186 6.42 -1.62 -5.78
CA LYS A 186 7.16 -2.88 -5.55
C LYS A 186 8.55 -2.87 -6.18
N ASN A 187 8.71 -2.07 -7.23
CA ASN A 187 9.95 -1.91 -7.97
C ASN A 187 10.79 -0.74 -7.45
N GLY A 188 10.38 -0.06 -6.38
CA GLY A 188 11.11 1.09 -5.84
C GLY A 188 10.98 2.38 -6.68
N ALA A 189 9.97 2.48 -7.54
CA ALA A 189 9.62 3.75 -8.19
C ALA A 189 9.11 4.76 -7.16
N GLY A 190 9.12 6.05 -7.50
CA GLY A 190 8.95 7.14 -6.55
C GLY A 190 8.11 8.30 -7.02
N ALA A 191 7.06 8.06 -7.82
CA ALA A 191 6.04 9.05 -8.05
C ALA A 191 5.07 9.10 -6.86
N GLN A 192 4.02 9.92 -6.99
CA GLN A 192 3.06 10.16 -5.91
C GLN A 192 2.33 8.88 -5.49
N GLU A 193 1.83 8.10 -6.46
CA GLU A 193 1.13 6.85 -6.20
C GLU A 193 2.00 5.86 -5.40
N GLU A 194 3.26 5.68 -5.76
CA GLU A 194 4.14 4.76 -5.04
C GLU A 194 4.44 5.22 -3.62
N ASN A 195 4.47 6.54 -3.40
CA ASN A 195 4.66 7.12 -2.07
C ASN A 195 3.43 6.82 -1.18
N LEU A 196 2.21 6.98 -1.73
CA LEU A 196 0.97 6.60 -1.05
C LEU A 196 0.99 5.13 -0.63
N HIS A 197 1.36 4.23 -1.53
CA HIS A 197 1.39 2.78 -1.25
C HIS A 197 2.41 2.40 -0.18
N ARG A 198 3.56 3.09 -0.11
CA ARG A 198 4.55 2.83 0.94
C ARG A 198 4.11 3.32 2.31
N ARG A 199 3.25 4.36 2.38
CA ARG A 199 2.90 5.04 3.64
C ARG A 199 1.54 4.66 4.21
N THR A 200 0.75 3.91 3.46
CA THR A 200 -0.63 3.57 3.78
C THR A 200 -0.91 2.08 3.61
N ASN A 201 -2.10 1.64 4.00
CA ASN A 201 -2.61 0.31 3.71
C ASN A 201 -3.37 0.22 2.37
N MET A 202 -3.26 1.22 1.48
CA MET A 202 -4.03 1.27 0.24
C MET A 202 -3.78 0.07 -0.68
N PHE A 203 -2.61 -0.57 -0.59
CA PHE A 203 -2.34 -1.80 -1.34
C PHE A 203 -3.25 -2.97 -0.91
N GLN A 204 -3.69 -3.04 0.36
CA GLN A 204 -4.69 -4.04 0.80
C GLN A 204 -6.04 -3.76 0.12
N CYS A 205 -6.35 -2.48 -0.08
CA CYS A 205 -7.57 -2.04 -0.76
C CYS A 205 -7.56 -2.37 -2.25
N LEU A 206 -6.41 -2.29 -2.92
CA LEU A 206 -6.34 -2.40 -4.39
C LEU A 206 -5.92 -3.78 -4.88
N GLU A 207 -5.18 -4.53 -4.07
CA GLU A 207 -4.52 -5.77 -4.50
C GLU A 207 -5.06 -7.04 -3.84
N ASP A 208 -5.80 -6.90 -2.72
CA ASP A 208 -6.20 -8.01 -1.83
C ASP A 208 -5.09 -9.07 -1.65
N PRO A 209 -3.90 -8.66 -1.20
CA PRO A 209 -2.71 -9.51 -1.23
C PRO A 209 -2.79 -10.68 -0.26
N TYR A 210 -3.67 -10.60 0.74
CA TYR A 210 -3.87 -11.60 1.77
C TYR A 210 -5.05 -12.54 1.47
N HIS A 211 -5.75 -12.33 0.34
CA HIS A 211 -6.98 -13.03 0.00
C HIS A 211 -8.07 -12.90 1.08
N GLU A 212 -8.09 -11.77 1.79
CA GLU A 212 -9.05 -11.49 2.86
C GLU A 212 -10.43 -11.13 2.28
N LEU A 213 -10.47 -10.70 1.01
CA LEU A 213 -11.70 -10.30 0.32
C LEU A 213 -12.19 -11.34 -0.69
N GLU A 214 -11.61 -12.54 -0.70
CA GLU A 214 -12.01 -13.62 -1.61
C GLU A 214 -13.50 -13.95 -1.41
N GLY A 215 -14.28 -13.83 -2.49
CA GLY A 215 -15.74 -14.03 -2.45
C GLY A 215 -16.57 -12.84 -1.96
N GLN A 216 -15.94 -11.78 -1.46
CA GLN A 216 -16.60 -10.50 -1.11
C GLN A 216 -16.42 -9.43 -2.19
N ARG A 217 -15.34 -9.54 -2.96
CA ARG A 217 -15.02 -8.66 -4.09
C ARG A 217 -15.20 -9.39 -5.42
N ASP A 218 -15.95 -8.79 -6.34
CA ASP A 218 -16.26 -9.33 -7.67
C ASP A 218 -15.50 -8.64 -8.83
N TRP A 219 -14.61 -7.69 -8.52
CA TRP A 219 -13.82 -6.94 -9.50
C TRP A 219 -12.31 -7.15 -9.36
N LEU A 220 -11.60 -6.95 -10.48
CA LEU A 220 -10.14 -6.94 -10.56
C LEU A 220 -9.63 -5.50 -10.76
N TYR A 221 -8.43 -5.21 -10.26
CA TYR A 221 -7.86 -3.86 -10.35
C TYR A 221 -7.77 -3.37 -11.80
N TYR A 222 -8.47 -2.29 -12.06
CA TYR A 222 -8.42 -1.51 -13.28
C TYR A 222 -9.01 -0.13 -12.97
N VAL A 223 -8.38 0.95 -13.45
CA VAL A 223 -8.97 2.30 -13.39
C VAL A 223 -9.51 2.62 -14.79
N PRO A 224 -10.85 2.66 -14.97
CA PRO A 224 -11.47 3.02 -16.25
C PRO A 224 -11.18 4.48 -16.64
N GLU A 225 -11.23 4.78 -17.93
CA GLU A 225 -11.04 6.15 -18.46
C GLU A 225 -12.04 7.16 -17.87
N PHE A 226 -13.30 6.73 -17.74
CA PHE A 226 -14.40 7.52 -17.16
C PHE A 226 -14.88 6.91 -15.84
N GLY A 227 -13.97 6.40 -15.00
CA GLY A 227 -14.32 5.75 -13.75
C GLY A 227 -13.29 6.01 -12.65
N GLY A 228 -13.39 5.26 -11.56
CA GLY A 228 -12.48 5.44 -10.44
C GLY A 228 -12.61 4.34 -9.39
N ILE A 229 -11.69 4.34 -8.44
CA ILE A 229 -11.75 3.47 -7.26
C ILE A 229 -11.73 4.37 -6.03
N TYR A 230 -12.73 4.21 -5.16
CA TYR A 230 -12.80 4.90 -3.88
C TYR A 230 -12.40 3.96 -2.76
N CYS A 231 -11.35 4.34 -2.02
CA CYS A 231 -10.87 3.62 -0.84
C CYS A 231 -11.21 4.46 0.41
N PRO A 232 -12.27 4.13 1.17
CA PRO A 232 -12.62 4.87 2.37
C PRO A 232 -11.65 4.59 3.52
N ASN A 233 -11.40 5.58 4.39
CA ASN A 233 -10.66 5.40 5.64
C ASN A 233 -9.29 4.69 5.50
N VAL A 234 -8.59 4.96 4.40
CA VAL A 234 -7.21 4.49 4.21
C VAL A 234 -6.35 4.97 5.38
N SER A 235 -5.69 4.01 5.99
CA SER A 235 -4.86 4.17 7.17
C SER A 235 -3.48 4.66 6.79
N ILE A 236 -3.05 5.80 7.34
CA ILE A 236 -1.71 6.35 7.14
C ILE A 236 -0.89 6.15 8.40
N PHE A 237 0.16 5.33 8.32
CA PHE A 237 0.99 4.95 9.47
C PHE A 237 2.47 5.24 9.26
N ARG A 238 2.83 5.91 8.16
CA ARG A 238 4.19 6.43 7.94
C ARG A 238 4.25 7.89 7.49
N GLY A 239 5.31 8.56 7.92
CA GLY A 239 5.71 9.89 7.44
C GLY A 239 6.30 9.87 6.03
N SER A 240 6.67 11.06 5.56
CA SER A 240 7.14 11.29 4.19
C SER A 240 8.53 10.75 3.89
N GLU A 241 8.83 10.60 2.60
CA GLU A 241 10.13 10.09 2.10
C GLU A 241 11.30 10.97 2.54
N SER A 242 11.11 12.30 2.60
CA SER A 242 12.13 13.24 3.05
C SER A 242 12.56 13.02 4.50
N ASN A 243 11.65 12.51 5.33
CA ASN A 243 11.91 12.19 6.74
C ASN A 243 12.30 10.72 6.94
N GLY A 244 12.49 9.97 5.85
CA GLY A 244 12.86 8.56 5.89
C GLY A 244 11.74 7.60 6.24
N TYR A 245 10.49 7.94 5.89
CA TYR A 245 9.32 7.09 6.10
C TYR A 245 9.15 6.59 7.55
N PRO A 246 9.24 7.46 8.57
CA PRO A 246 9.09 7.05 9.97
C PRO A 246 7.74 6.40 10.18
N PHE A 247 7.69 5.31 10.95
CA PHE A 247 6.41 4.86 11.49
C PHE A 247 5.91 5.86 12.52
N PHE A 248 4.60 6.11 12.58
CA PHE A 248 4.03 6.98 13.60
C PHE A 248 3.87 6.24 14.94
N PRO A 249 4.27 6.84 16.06
CA PRO A 249 4.21 6.17 17.38
C PRO A 249 2.78 5.88 17.83
N ASP A 250 1.80 6.66 17.36
CA ASP A 250 0.40 6.51 17.75
C ASP A 250 -0.32 5.36 17.02
N GLY A 251 0.35 4.68 16.07
CA GLY A 251 -0.24 3.58 15.31
C GLY A 251 -1.38 4.03 14.39
N LEU A 252 -2.48 3.26 14.38
CA LEU A 252 -3.69 3.51 13.59
C LEU A 252 -4.91 3.87 14.43
#